data_AF-A0A1Q7R7E9-F1
#
_entry.id   AF-A0A1Q7R7E9-F1
#
_cell.length_a   1.000
_cell.length_b   1.000
_cell.length_c   1.000
_cell.angle_alpha   90.00
_cell.angle_beta   90.00
_cell.angle_gamma   90.00
#
_symmetry.space_group_name_H-M   'P 1'
#
loop_
_entity.id
_entity.type
_entity.pdbx_description
1 polymer ?
#
loop_
_entity_poly.entity_id
_entity_poly.type
_entity_poly.pdbx_seq_one_letter_code
_entity_poly.pdbx_strand_id
1 'polypeptide(L)' 'MLRSHPHEGHVGGLVAVLQNFPVGLVLDSGFVRPAPSYPRFLRLLEEKPVLDRLGRRGQLLDLEGG' A
#
# COMPACT_ATOMS: atom_id res chain seq x y z
N MET A 1 5.75 -2.57 0.04
CA MET A 1 5.37 -1.32 -0.65
C MET A 1 5.03 -0.25 0.39
N LEU A 2 5.39 1.03 0.19
CA LEU A 2 5.21 2.12 1.16
C LEU A 2 4.33 3.25 0.61
N ARG A 3 3.34 3.70 1.39
CA ARG A 3 2.46 4.83 1.05
C ARG A 3 2.44 5.87 2.18
N SER A 4 2.87 7.09 1.88
CA SER A 4 2.89 8.19 2.85
C SER A 4 1.59 9.00 2.93
N HIS A 5 0.81 9.09 1.83
CA HIS A 5 -0.50 9.76 1.80
C HIS A 5 -1.31 9.43 0.51
N PRO A 6 -2.66 9.57 0.51
CA PRO A 6 -3.51 9.43 -0.67
C PRO A 6 -3.42 10.66 -1.58
N HIS A 7 -2.67 10.54 -2.66
CA HIS A 7 -2.80 11.41 -3.83
C HIS A 7 -2.96 10.52 -5.06
N GLU A 8 -3.72 10.96 -6.07
CA GLU A 8 -4.11 10.09 -7.19
C GLU A 8 -2.90 9.52 -7.94
N GLY A 9 -1.86 10.34 -8.15
CA GLY A 9 -0.61 9.88 -8.75
C GLY A 9 0.13 8.81 -7.92
N HIS A 10 -0.06 8.79 -6.60
CA HIS A 10 0.57 7.80 -5.73
C HIS A 10 -0.28 6.53 -5.65
N VAL A 11 -1.58 6.62 -5.37
CA VAL A 11 -2.46 5.45 -5.22
C VAL A 11 -2.68 4.70 -6.54
N GLY A 12 -2.76 5.42 -7.67
CA GLY A 12 -2.88 4.80 -8.99
C GLY A 12 -1.69 3.90 -9.34
N GLY A 13 -0.46 4.34 -9.01
CA GLY A 13 0.74 3.51 -9.18
C GLY A 13 0.73 2.25 -8.30
N LEU A 14 0.21 2.35 -7.08
CA LEU A 14 0.10 1.22 -6.15
C LEU A 14 -0.86 0.12 -6.65
N VAL A 15 -1.95 0.51 -7.32
CA VAL A 15 -2.87 -0.43 -7.97
C VAL A 15 -2.14 -1.26 -9.04
N ALA A 16 -1.36 -0.60 -9.89
CA ALA A 16 -0.59 -1.30 -10.93
C ALA A 16 0.46 -2.26 -10.35
N VAL A 17 1.11 -1.89 -9.24
CA VAL A 17 2.07 -2.77 -8.56
C VAL A 17 1.39 -4.02 -7.99
N LEU A 18 0.28 -3.84 -7.27
CA LEU A 18 -0.48 -4.96 -6.70
C LEU A 18 -1.00 -5.93 -7.77
N GLN A 19 -1.32 -5.43 -8.97
CA GLN A 19 -1.79 -6.26 -10.07
C GLN A 19 -0.67 -7.09 -10.71
N ASN A 20 0.52 -6.51 -10.87
CA ASN A 20 1.58 -7.10 -11.70
C ASN A 20 2.68 -7.80 -10.90
N PHE A 21 2.77 -7.59 -9.59
CA PHE A 21 3.83 -8.17 -8.76
C PHE A 21 3.27 -8.92 -7.54
N PRO A 22 3.93 -9.99 -7.08
CA PRO A 22 3.65 -10.57 -5.78
C PRO A 22 4.10 -9.60 -4.68
N VAL A 23 3.15 -9.10 -3.89
CA VAL A 23 3.42 -8.18 -2.78
C VAL A 23 3.09 -8.88 -1.48
N GLY A 24 4.07 -9.03 -0.59
CA GLY A 24 3.85 -9.63 0.74
C GLY A 24 3.40 -8.64 1.82
N LEU A 25 3.73 -7.35 1.65
CA LEU A 25 3.46 -6.31 2.66
C LEU A 25 3.21 -4.93 2.02
N VAL A 26 2.16 -4.28 2.51
CA VAL A 26 1.85 -2.86 2.34
C VAL A 26 1.99 -2.15 3.69
N LEU A 27 2.74 -1.05 3.68
CA LEU A 27 2.84 -0.11 4.80
C LEU A 27 2.14 1.19 4.41
N ASP A 28 1.04 1.51 5.09
CA ASP A 28 0.28 2.74 4.91
C ASP A 28 0.44 3.67 6.13
N SER A 29 0.59 4.97 5.88
CA SER A 29 0.47 6.03 6.87
C SER A 29 -0.87 6.08 7.65
N GLY A 30 -1.94 5.48 7.12
CA GLY A 30 -3.28 5.55 7.70
C GLY A 30 -4.03 6.86 7.43
N PHE A 31 -3.45 7.78 6.64
CA PHE A 31 -4.17 8.98 6.21
C PHE A 31 -5.32 8.60 5.29
N VAL A 32 -6.55 8.81 5.76
CA VAL A 32 -7.74 8.65 4.92
C VAL A 32 -8.02 9.98 4.23
N ARG A 33 -7.81 10.03 2.92
CA ARG A 33 -8.28 11.10 2.03
C ARG A 33 -8.96 10.48 0.82
N PRO A 34 -10.04 11.10 0.31
CA PRO A 34 -10.69 10.64 -0.90
C PRO A 34 -9.72 10.71 -2.07
N ALA A 35 -9.47 9.56 -2.71
CA ALA A 35 -8.82 9.47 -4.01
C ALA A 35 -9.64 8.50 -4.87
N PRO A 36 -9.96 8.83 -6.14
CA PRO A 36 -10.75 7.97 -7.03
C PRO A 36 -10.29 6.52 -7.11
N SER A 37 -8.97 6.29 -7.07
CA SER A 37 -8.36 4.96 -7.13
C SER A 37 -8.36 4.19 -5.79
N TYR A 38 -8.69 4.84 -4.68
CA TYR A 38 -8.58 4.25 -3.34
C TYR A 38 -9.51 3.05 -3.09
N PRO A 39 -10.79 3.05 -3.51
CA PRO A 39 -11.65 1.87 -3.36
C PRO A 39 -11.12 0.64 -4.10
N ARG A 40 -10.57 0.85 -5.32
CA ARG A 40 -9.96 -0.23 -6.10
C ARG A 40 -8.71 -0.79 -5.43
N PHE A 41 -7.92 0.08 -4.82
CA PHE A 41 -6.76 -0.32 -4.04
C PHE A 41 -7.15 -1.19 -2.84
N LEU A 42 -8.14 -0.79 -2.04
CA LEU A 42 -8.64 -1.57 -0.90
C LEU A 42 -9.14 -2.96 -1.32
N ARG A 43 -9.92 -3.01 -2.41
CA ARG A 43 -10.42 -4.28 -2.96
C ARG A 43 -9.28 -5.24 -3.34
N LEU A 44 -8.20 -4.73 -3.93
CA LEU A 44 -7.04 -5.56 -4.28
C LEU A 44 -6.28 -6.08 -3.04
N LEU A 45 -6.31 -5.36 -1.91
CA LEU A 45 -5.74 -5.85 -0.66
C LEU A 45 -6.59 -6.96 -0.04
N GLU A 46 -7.91 -6.90 -0.19
CA GLU A 46 -8.83 -7.96 0.26
C GLU A 46 -8.72 -9.22 -0.61
N GLU A 47 -8.51 -9.06 -1.92
CA GLU A 47 -8.46 -10.17 -2.90
C GLU A 47 -7.12 -10.92 -2.92
N LYS A 48 -6.05 -10.35 -2.33
CA LYS A 48 -4.69 -10.90 -2.39
C LYS A 48 -4.16 -11.19 -0.98
N PRO A 49 -3.28 -12.19 -0.80
CA PRO A 49 -2.65 -12.48 0.48
C PRO A 49 -1.56 -11.44 0.81
N VAL A 50 -1.97 -10.18 1.00
CA VAL A 50 -1.10 -9.04 1.28
C VAL A 50 -1.29 -8.64 2.73
N LEU A 51 -0.21 -8.54 3.50
CA LEU A 51 -0.27 -7.93 4.82
C LEU A 51 -0.42 -6.42 4.66
N ASP A 52 -1.43 -5.81 5.30
CA ASP A 52 -1.57 -4.35 5.38
C ASP A 52 -1.27 -3.89 6.81
N ARG A 53 -0.33 -2.93 6.96
CA ARG A 53 0.14 -2.44 8.25
C ARG A 53 0.24 -0.92 8.27
N LEU A 54 -0.10 -0.33 9.41
CA LEU A 54 0.13 1.08 9.65
C LEU A 54 1.61 1.35 9.96
N GLY A 55 2.21 2.25 9.18
CA GLY A 55 3.56 2.76 9.44
C GLY A 55 3.57 3.63 10.69
N ARG A 56 4.45 3.32 11.64
CA ARG A 56 4.62 4.11 12.88
C ARG A 56 5.99 4.77 12.93
N ARG A 57 6.06 5.97 13.50
CA ARG A 57 7.34 6.65 13.73
C ARG A 57 8.25 5.78 14.58
N GLY A 58 9.50 5.61 14.14
CA GLY A 58 10.49 4.78 14.83
C GLY A 58 10.35 3.27 14.58
N GLN A 59 9.40 2.85 13.74
CA GLN A 59 9.32 1.46 13.30
C GLN A 59 10.53 1.13 12.41
N LEU A 60 11.30 0.12 12.81
CA LEU A 60 12.34 -0.47 12.00
C LEU A 60 11.74 -1.69 11.28
N LEU A 61 11.98 -1.75 9.97
CA LEU A 61 11.60 -2.89 9.15
C LEU A 61 12.86 -3.39 8.46
N ASP A 62 13.19 -4.65 8.68
CA ASP A 62 14.11 -5.34 7.80
C ASP A 62 13.34 -5.72 6.54
N LEU A 63 13.82 -5.26 5.40
CA LEU A 63 13.20 -5.55 4.11
C LEU A 63 13.82 -6.77 3.43
N GLU A 64 14.73 -7.47 4.12
CA GLU A 64 15.51 -8.60 3.62
C GLU A 64 16.02 -8.28 2.21
N GLY A 65 17.14 -7.54 2.13
CA GLY A 65 17.71 -7.03 0.88
C GLY A 65 17.59 -8.06 -0.25
N GLY A 66 16.79 -7.71 -1.26
CA GLY A 66 16.35 -8.62 -2.32
C GLY A 66 17.45 -9.23 -3.18
#